data_AF-A0AA45U901-F1
#
_entry.id   AF-A0AA45U901-F1
#
_cell.length_a   1.000
_cell.length_b   1.000
_cell.length_c   1.000
_cell.angle_alpha   90.00
_cell.angle_beta   90.00
_cell.angle_gamma   90.00
#
_symmetry.space_group_name_H-M   'P 1'
#
loop_
_entity.id
_entity.type
_entity.pdbx_description
1 polymer ?
#
loop_
_entity_poly.entity_id
_entity_poly.type
_entity_poly.pdbx_seq_one_letter_code
_entity_poly.pdbx_strand_id
1 'polypeptide(L)'
;MHLAAVGAFLWTRLAHADSDGAFDRGVRTYQSLSGVISDYRFFAPAVASDSRTGFFVEQSDGSSLFEPLTSDEVEVARRYRCIVASGLRANRKTQDVLAQSWAAVMLGVHPEASQVTVVTQSYQLPSMEAWAAGKRPEWAIHYTGTFGRLDAPKSEASP
;
A
#
# COMPACT_ATOMS: atom_id res chain seq x y z
N MET A 1 -8.37 -20.02 28.37
CA MET A 1 -7.13 -19.20 28.50
C MET A 1 -7.03 -18.09 27.45
N HIS A 2 -7.36 -18.33 26.17
CA HIS A 2 -7.31 -17.29 25.12
C HIS A 2 -8.18 -16.05 25.37
N LEU A 3 -9.41 -16.20 25.89
CA LEU A 3 -10.32 -15.08 26.14
C LEU A 3 -9.86 -14.16 27.29
N ALA A 4 -9.15 -14.69 28.29
CA ALA A 4 -8.63 -13.91 29.41
C ALA A 4 -7.45 -13.01 28.98
N ALA A 5 -6.62 -13.49 28.05
CA ALA A 5 -5.50 -12.72 27.51
C ALA A 5 -5.99 -11.51 26.69
N VAL A 6 -7.01 -11.70 25.83
CA VAL A 6 -7.61 -10.61 25.04
C VAL A 6 -8.24 -9.53 25.94
N GLY A 7 -8.90 -9.95 27.03
CA GLY A 7 -9.49 -9.02 28.01
C GLY A 7 -8.45 -8.16 28.75
N ALA A 8 -7.27 -8.72 29.04
CA ALA A 8 -6.20 -7.96 29.69
C ALA A 8 -5.64 -6.85 28.78
N PHE A 9 -5.53 -7.08 27.47
CA PHE A 9 -4.95 -6.09 26.53
C PHE A 9 -5.87 -4.90 26.23
N LEU A 10 -7.19 -5.11 26.17
CA LEU A 10 -8.15 -4.04 25.87
C LEU A 10 -8.34 -3.05 27.03
N TRP A 11 -8.09 -3.46 28.28
CA TRP A 11 -8.39 -2.66 29.48
C TRP A 11 -7.17 -2.05 30.20
N THR A 12 -5.95 -2.58 30.02
CA THR A 12 -4.82 -2.21 30.90
C THR A 12 -3.92 -1.08 30.39
N ARG A 13 -4.15 -0.50 29.21
CA ARG A 13 -3.28 0.56 28.65
C ARG A 13 -1.78 0.21 28.71
N LEU A 14 -1.41 -1.06 28.60
CA LEU A 14 -0.01 -1.53 28.50
C LEU A 14 0.69 -1.06 27.21
N ALA A 15 0.04 -0.24 26.39
CA ALA A 15 0.53 0.23 25.11
C ALA A 15 1.70 1.22 25.17
N HIS A 16 2.18 1.65 26.35
CA HIS A 16 3.16 2.75 26.45
C HIS A 16 4.32 2.52 27.44
N ALA A 17 4.56 1.30 27.92
CA ALA A 17 5.79 1.01 28.64
C ALA A 17 6.89 0.60 27.66
N ASP A 18 7.86 1.48 27.42
CA ASP A 18 9.15 1.09 26.84
C ASP A 18 9.94 0.33 27.91
N SER A 19 9.80 -0.99 27.91
CA SER A 19 10.67 -1.87 28.67
C SER A 19 11.26 -2.94 27.74
N ASP A 20 12.58 -3.10 27.80
CA ASP A 20 13.37 -4.07 27.02
C ASP A 20 13.33 -5.49 27.62
N GLY A 21 12.32 -5.80 28.43
CA GLY A 21 12.13 -7.13 29.01
C GLY A 21 11.88 -8.19 27.93
N ALA A 22 12.41 -9.40 28.13
CA ALA A 22 12.13 -10.54 27.24
C ALA A 22 10.63 -10.84 27.12
N PHE A 23 9.87 -10.55 28.19
CA PHE A 23 8.41 -10.64 28.22
C PHE A 23 7.75 -9.64 27.25
N ASP A 24 8.13 -8.36 27.30
CA ASP A 24 7.57 -7.32 26.44
C ASP A 24 7.92 -7.56 24.96
N ARG A 25 9.13 -8.05 24.67
CA ARG A 25 9.47 -8.53 23.30
C ARG A 25 8.59 -9.70 22.87
N GLY A 26 8.36 -10.67 23.74
CA GLY A 26 7.47 -11.81 23.46
C GLY A 26 6.04 -11.36 23.18
N VAL A 27 5.52 -10.43 23.98
CA VAL A 27 4.20 -9.84 23.80
C VAL A 27 4.11 -9.05 22.49
N ARG A 28 5.06 -8.15 22.21
CA ARG A 28 5.10 -7.37 20.94
C ARG A 28 5.19 -8.29 19.71
N THR A 29 6.00 -9.36 19.80
CA THR A 29 6.13 -10.37 18.73
C THR A 29 4.81 -11.12 18.53
N TYR A 30 4.19 -11.60 19.61
CA TYR A 30 2.90 -12.28 19.55
C TYR A 30 1.80 -11.36 19.00
N GLN A 31 1.75 -10.09 19.44
CA GLN A 31 0.82 -9.09 18.92
C GLN A 31 0.98 -8.87 17.41
N SER A 32 2.23 -8.78 16.94
CA SER A 32 2.54 -8.60 15.51
C SER A 32 2.16 -9.82 14.68
N LEU A 33 2.39 -11.04 15.20
CA LEU A 33 2.08 -12.29 14.49
C LEU A 33 0.60 -12.67 14.53
N SER A 34 -0.06 -12.48 15.68
CA SER A 34 -1.48 -12.81 15.87
C SER A 34 -2.42 -11.83 15.20
N GLY A 35 -1.91 -10.65 14.80
CA GLY A 35 -2.73 -9.60 14.22
C GLY A 35 -3.69 -8.96 15.20
N VAL A 36 -3.52 -9.12 16.52
CA VAL A 36 -4.41 -8.55 17.56
C VAL A 36 -4.45 -7.01 17.52
N ILE A 37 -3.46 -6.40 16.87
CA ILE A 37 -3.39 -4.96 16.57
C ILE A 37 -4.27 -4.52 15.39
N SER A 38 -4.91 -5.45 14.68
CA SER A 38 -5.76 -5.15 13.53
C SER A 38 -7.06 -4.51 14.01
N ASP A 39 -7.17 -3.19 13.87
CA ASP A 39 -8.39 -2.42 14.14
C ASP A 39 -9.38 -2.60 12.98
N TYR A 40 -10.25 -3.60 13.08
CA TYR A 40 -11.35 -3.81 12.13
C TYR A 40 -12.51 -2.87 12.46
N ARG A 41 -12.74 -1.90 11.58
CA ARG A 41 -13.88 -0.98 11.67
C ARG A 41 -14.90 -1.29 10.58
N PHE A 42 -16.17 -1.26 10.93
CA PHE A 42 -17.26 -1.72 10.05
C PHE A 42 -18.11 -0.61 9.44
N PHE A 43 -17.94 0.64 9.91
CA PHE A 43 -18.75 1.78 9.46
C PHE A 43 -17.89 2.98 9.09
N ALA A 44 -18.32 3.74 8.09
CA ALA A 44 -17.73 5.02 7.72
C ALA A 44 -17.84 6.04 8.88
N PRO A 45 -16.90 7.00 9.01
CA PRO A 45 -15.74 7.23 8.15
C PRO A 45 -14.54 6.33 8.51
N ALA A 46 -14.73 5.38 9.42
CA ALA A 46 -13.65 4.66 10.06
C ALA A 46 -13.20 3.41 9.28
N VAL A 47 -13.96 3.00 8.25
CA VAL A 47 -13.55 1.95 7.30
C VAL A 47 -12.42 2.48 6.41
N ALA A 48 -11.38 1.68 6.18
CA ALA A 48 -10.28 2.08 5.31
C ALA A 48 -10.77 2.20 3.86
N SER A 49 -10.31 3.26 3.18
CA SER A 49 -10.47 3.41 1.73
C SER A 49 -9.88 2.21 0.99
N ASP A 50 -10.55 1.81 -0.10
CA ASP A 50 -9.98 0.84 -1.03
C ASP A 50 -8.69 1.41 -1.64
N SER A 51 -7.76 0.55 -1.99
CA SER A 51 -6.45 0.95 -2.53
C SER A 51 -6.05 0.10 -3.71
N ARG A 52 -5.45 0.73 -4.71
CA ARG A 52 -4.96 0.05 -5.91
C ARG A 52 -3.60 0.58 -6.34
N THR A 53 -2.86 -0.28 -7.01
CA THR A 53 -1.59 0.06 -7.69
C THR A 53 -1.69 -0.32 -9.15
N GLY A 54 -1.04 0.45 -10.01
CA GLY A 54 -0.81 0.11 -11.40
C GLY A 54 0.47 0.71 -11.93
N PHE A 55 0.78 0.35 -13.17
CA PHE A 55 2.05 0.64 -13.82
C PHE A 55 1.77 1.29 -15.16
N PHE A 56 2.30 2.48 -15.39
CA PHE A 56 2.45 3.01 -16.73
C PHE A 56 3.79 2.51 -17.25
N VAL A 57 3.74 1.60 -18.21
CA VAL A 57 4.91 1.03 -18.89
C VAL A 57 5.13 1.83 -20.17
N GLU A 58 6.28 2.47 -20.29
CA GLU A 58 6.66 3.25 -21.47
C GLU A 58 7.51 2.38 -22.39
N GLN A 59 7.00 2.12 -23.60
CA GLN A 59 7.67 1.31 -24.61
C GLN A 59 8.70 2.14 -25.38
N SER A 60 9.64 1.44 -26.02
CA SER A 60 10.66 2.06 -26.87
C SER A 60 10.13 2.93 -28.04
N ASP A 61 8.89 2.72 -28.47
CA ASP A 61 8.22 3.54 -29.49
C ASP A 61 7.54 4.81 -28.94
N GLY A 62 7.65 5.04 -27.63
CA GLY A 62 7.03 6.15 -26.91
C GLY A 62 5.56 5.92 -26.55
N SER A 63 4.99 4.75 -26.87
CA SER A 63 3.65 4.39 -26.41
C SER A 63 3.67 4.05 -24.91
N SER A 64 2.54 4.29 -24.23
CA SER A 64 2.37 3.88 -22.83
C SER A 64 1.19 2.95 -22.65
N LEU A 65 1.45 1.84 -21.95
CA LEU A 65 0.43 0.87 -21.52
C LEU A 65 0.21 1.01 -20.02
N PHE A 66 -1.06 0.99 -19.60
CA PHE A 66 -1.40 0.89 -18.19
C PHE A 66 -1.66 -0.57 -17.80
N GLU A 67 -0.92 -1.07 -16.82
CA GLU A 67 -1.11 -2.40 -16.26
C GLU A 67 -1.53 -2.33 -14.79
N PRO A 68 -2.74 -2.81 -14.43
CA PRO A 68 -3.15 -2.88 -13.04
C PRO A 68 -2.45 -4.03 -12.31
N LEU A 69 -2.06 -3.81 -11.05
CA LEU A 69 -1.64 -4.89 -10.17
C LEU A 69 -2.88 -5.68 -9.71
N THR A 70 -3.26 -6.69 -10.49
CA THR A 70 -4.44 -7.53 -10.26
C THR A 70 -4.11 -9.02 -10.38
N SER A 71 -5.01 -9.86 -9.91
CA SER A 71 -4.96 -11.31 -10.10
C SER A 71 -6.39 -11.83 -10.17
N ASP A 72 -6.64 -12.84 -11.01
CA ASP A 72 -7.93 -13.52 -11.08
C ASP A 72 -8.17 -14.42 -9.85
N GLU A 73 -7.09 -14.81 -9.17
CA GLU A 73 -7.14 -15.57 -7.92
C GLU A 73 -7.47 -14.65 -6.74
N VAL A 74 -8.65 -14.84 -6.14
CA VAL A 74 -9.20 -13.96 -5.09
C VAL A 74 -8.24 -13.78 -3.91
N GLU A 75 -7.60 -14.86 -3.47
CA GLU A 75 -6.66 -14.81 -2.33
C GLU A 75 -5.39 -14.02 -2.67
N VAL A 76 -4.90 -14.13 -3.90
CA VAL A 76 -3.73 -13.38 -4.37
C VAL A 76 -4.08 -11.90 -4.52
N ALA A 77 -5.22 -11.60 -5.13
CA ALA A 77 -5.73 -10.24 -5.28
C ALA A 77 -5.90 -9.57 -3.90
N ARG A 78 -6.40 -10.30 -2.90
CA ARG A 78 -6.54 -9.79 -1.53
C ARG A 78 -5.19 -9.50 -0.89
N ARG A 79 -4.18 -10.37 -1.08
CA ARG A 79 -2.82 -10.13 -0.60
C ARG A 79 -2.20 -8.89 -1.24
N TYR A 80 -2.36 -8.69 -2.55
CA TYR A 80 -1.90 -7.47 -3.22
C TYR A 80 -2.52 -6.22 -2.60
N ARG A 81 -3.85 -6.21 -2.38
CA ARG A 81 -4.52 -5.08 -1.71
C ARG A 81 -3.97 -4.83 -0.31
N CYS A 82 -3.70 -5.86 0.48
CA CYS A 82 -3.11 -5.70 1.81
C CYS A 82 -1.70 -5.10 1.77
N ILE A 83 -0.85 -5.55 0.83
CA ILE A 83 0.51 -5.02 0.65
C ILE A 83 0.44 -3.56 0.23
N VAL A 84 -0.41 -3.23 -0.75
CA VAL A 84 -0.60 -1.86 -1.24
C VAL A 84 -1.12 -0.94 -0.14
N ALA A 85 -2.17 -1.34 0.59
CA ALA A 85 -2.73 -0.56 1.69
C ALA A 85 -1.70 -0.32 2.81
N SER A 86 -0.85 -1.31 3.09
CA SER A 86 0.23 -1.18 4.06
C SER A 86 1.33 -0.24 3.57
N GLY A 87 1.72 -0.35 2.29
CA GLY A 87 2.70 0.52 1.65
C GLY A 87 2.25 1.99 1.63
N LEU A 88 0.96 2.25 1.38
CA LEU A 88 0.38 3.59 1.41
C LEU A 88 0.55 4.30 2.76
N ARG A 89 0.55 3.55 3.87
CA ARG A 89 0.71 4.09 5.23
C ARG A 89 2.16 4.18 5.67
N ALA A 90 3.09 3.59 4.90
CA ALA A 90 4.50 3.62 5.22
C ALA A 90 5.12 4.99 4.93
N ASN A 91 6.32 5.24 5.48
CA ASN A 91 7.08 6.43 5.12
C ASN A 91 7.54 6.38 3.66
N ARG A 92 7.92 7.54 3.11
CA ARG A 92 8.29 7.67 1.69
C ARG A 92 9.43 6.73 1.27
N LYS A 93 10.45 6.53 2.12
CA LYS A 93 11.57 5.63 1.85
C LYS A 93 11.10 4.18 1.64
N THR A 94 10.18 3.70 2.48
CA THR A 94 9.61 2.35 2.33
C THR A 94 8.76 2.25 1.06
N GLN A 95 8.00 3.29 0.73
CA GLN A 95 7.22 3.35 -0.51
C GLN A 95 8.12 3.27 -1.75
N ASP A 96 9.23 4.02 -1.75
CA ASP A 96 10.19 4.02 -2.86
C ASP A 96 10.83 2.65 -3.06
N VAL A 97 11.24 1.96 -1.99
CA VAL A 97 11.81 0.60 -2.09
C VAL A 97 10.80 -0.41 -2.66
N LEU A 98 9.54 -0.32 -2.22
CA LEU A 98 8.49 -1.19 -2.73
C LEU A 98 8.20 -0.91 -4.22
N ALA A 99 8.11 0.37 -4.59
CA ALA A 99 7.89 0.79 -5.96
C ALA A 99 9.06 0.38 -6.88
N GLN A 100 10.31 0.53 -6.43
CA GLN A 100 11.50 0.05 -7.15
C GLN A 100 11.44 -1.46 -7.40
N SER A 101 11.03 -2.22 -6.38
CA SER A 101 10.92 -3.68 -6.48
C SER A 101 9.89 -4.09 -7.52
N TRP A 102 8.72 -3.44 -7.55
CA TRP A 102 7.72 -3.69 -8.58
C TRP A 102 8.15 -3.22 -9.97
N ALA A 103 8.76 -2.04 -10.08
CA ALA A 103 9.26 -1.53 -11.35
C ALA A 103 10.33 -2.45 -11.97
N ALA A 104 11.22 -3.01 -11.14
CA ALA A 104 12.22 -3.98 -11.59
C ALA A 104 11.56 -5.25 -12.18
N VAL A 105 10.50 -5.75 -11.55
CA VAL A 105 9.72 -6.87 -12.10
C VAL A 105 9.07 -6.50 -13.43
N MET A 106 8.41 -5.34 -13.51
CA MET A 106 7.73 -4.88 -14.73
C MET A 106 8.72 -4.68 -15.89
N LEU A 107 9.89 -4.11 -15.65
CA LEU A 107 10.96 -3.98 -16.65
C LEU A 107 11.57 -5.33 -17.06
N GLY A 108 11.40 -6.38 -16.25
CA GLY A 108 11.76 -7.75 -16.61
C GLY A 108 10.68 -8.44 -17.46
N VAL A 109 9.40 -8.14 -17.19
CA VAL A 109 8.25 -8.66 -17.95
C VAL A 109 8.11 -7.98 -19.32
N HIS A 110 8.50 -6.70 -19.42
CA HIS A 110 8.47 -5.88 -20.64
C HIS A 110 9.88 -5.49 -21.08
N PRO A 111 10.62 -6.37 -21.80
CA PRO A 111 12.00 -6.11 -22.19
C PRO A 111 12.21 -4.88 -23.07
N GLU A 112 11.18 -4.47 -23.81
CA GLU A 112 11.13 -3.29 -24.68
C GLU A 112 10.81 -1.99 -23.95
N ALA A 113 10.44 -2.07 -22.67
CA ALA A 113 10.14 -0.90 -21.87
C ALA A 113 11.42 -0.15 -21.49
N SER A 114 11.41 1.17 -21.70
CA SER A 114 12.49 2.07 -21.29
C SER A 114 12.32 2.50 -19.83
N GLN A 115 11.06 2.63 -19.40
CA GLN A 115 10.68 3.22 -18.13
C GLN A 115 9.36 2.64 -17.62
N VAL A 116 9.23 2.56 -16.30
CA VAL A 116 7.99 2.20 -15.60
C VAL A 116 7.67 3.27 -14.56
N THR A 117 6.45 3.79 -14.60
CA THR A 117 5.90 4.65 -13.55
C THR A 117 4.92 3.86 -12.70
N VAL A 118 5.26 3.69 -11.43
CA VAL A 118 4.40 3.06 -10.42
C VAL A 118 3.48 4.12 -9.84
N VAL A 119 2.17 3.84 -9.85
CA VAL A 119 1.16 4.72 -9.27
C VAL A 119 0.34 3.95 -8.25
N THR A 120 0.17 4.53 -7.06
CA THR A 120 -0.71 3.99 -6.03
C THR A 120 -1.77 5.01 -5.65
N GLN A 121 -3.01 4.55 -5.57
CA GLN A 121 -4.19 5.37 -5.35
C GLN A 121 -5.05 4.79 -4.24
N SER A 122 -5.84 5.65 -3.59
CA SER A 122 -6.93 5.23 -2.70
C SER A 122 -8.25 5.77 -3.19
N TYR A 123 -9.32 5.01 -2.98
CA TYR A 123 -10.66 5.45 -3.26
C TYR A 123 -11.18 6.34 -2.13
N GLN A 124 -11.27 7.64 -2.39
CA GLN A 124 -11.78 8.61 -1.43
C GLN A 124 -13.30 8.69 -1.55
N LEU A 125 -13.98 8.27 -0.49
CA LEU A 125 -15.41 8.46 -0.35
C LEU A 125 -15.68 9.85 0.23
N PRO A 126 -16.55 10.67 -0.40
CA PRO A 126 -16.96 11.92 0.19
C PRO A 126 -17.82 11.68 1.44
N SER A 127 -17.92 12.67 2.32
CA SER A 127 -18.94 12.67 3.38
C SER A 127 -20.34 12.65 2.78
N MET A 128 -21.35 12.24 3.57
CA MET A 128 -22.75 12.25 3.11
C MET A 128 -23.23 13.67 2.75
N GLU A 129 -22.78 14.69 3.49
CA GLU A 129 -23.04 16.10 3.17
C GLU A 129 -22.43 16.49 1.82
N ALA A 130 -21.17 16.14 1.59
CA ALA A 130 -20.49 16.42 0.33
C ALA A 130 -21.11 15.65 -0.85
N TRP A 131 -21.56 14.41 -0.62
CA TRP A 131 -22.30 13.62 -1.60
C TRP A 131 -23.62 14.29 -1.99
N ALA A 132 -24.37 14.77 -0.99
CA ALA A 132 -25.62 15.51 -1.20
C ALA A 132 -25.39 16.83 -1.96
N ALA A 133 -24.24 17.48 -1.73
CA ALA A 133 -23.78 18.64 -2.49
C ALA A 133 -23.23 18.31 -3.90
N GLY A 134 -23.32 17.05 -4.34
CA GLY A 134 -22.95 16.63 -5.70
C GLY A 134 -21.53 16.09 -5.84
N LYS A 135 -20.70 16.07 -4.78
CA LYS A 135 -19.38 15.42 -4.85
C LYS A 135 -19.55 13.92 -5.10
N ARG A 136 -18.59 13.35 -5.82
CA ARG A 136 -18.55 11.92 -6.11
C ARG A 136 -17.22 11.34 -5.65
N PRO A 137 -17.17 10.03 -5.36
CA PRO A 137 -15.94 9.36 -5.02
C PRO A 137 -14.92 9.45 -6.15
N GLU A 138 -13.66 9.53 -5.76
CA GLU A 138 -12.55 9.63 -6.71
C GLU A 138 -11.35 8.82 -6.27
N TRP A 139 -10.48 8.50 -7.22
CA TRP A 139 -9.19 7.89 -6.95
C TRP A 139 -8.15 8.99 -6.70
N ALA A 140 -7.77 9.17 -5.44
CA ALA A 140 -6.70 10.09 -5.08
C ALA A 140 -5.34 9.40 -5.19
N ILE A 141 -4.39 10.05 -5.86
CA ILE A 141 -3.00 9.59 -5.95
C ILE A 141 -2.30 9.83 -4.61
N HIS A 142 -1.65 8.79 -4.09
CA HIS A 142 -0.82 8.89 -2.88
C HIS A 142 0.66 8.73 -3.18
N TYR A 143 0.98 7.98 -4.23
CA TYR A 143 2.35 7.72 -4.62
C TYR A 143 2.46 7.68 -6.13
N THR A 144 3.49 8.35 -6.63
CA THR A 144 4.01 8.19 -7.98
C THR A 144 5.53 8.09 -7.87
N GLY A 145 6.12 7.14 -8.60
CA GLY A 145 7.56 6.96 -8.73
C GLY A 145 7.88 6.41 -10.11
N THR A 146 8.90 6.97 -10.75
CA THR A 146 9.29 6.65 -12.12
C THR A 146 10.70 6.06 -12.12
N PHE A 147 10.86 4.92 -12.79
CA PHE A 147 12.07 4.11 -12.75
C PHE A 147 12.43 3.70 -14.17
N GLY A 148 13.62 4.09 -14.62
CA GLY A 148 14.18 3.67 -15.90
C GLY A 148 15.13 2.47 -15.75
N ARG A 149 15.48 1.85 -16.87
CA ARG A 149 16.62 0.93 -16.91
C ARG A 149 17.93 1.68 -16.64
N LEU A 150 18.85 1.04 -15.91
CA LEU A 150 20.21 1.56 -15.71
C LEU A 150 20.97 1.68 -17.04
N ASP A 151 20.63 0.84 -18.02
CA ASP A 151 21.28 0.79 -19.33
C ASP A 151 20.62 1.72 -20.38
N ALA A 152 19.52 2.39 -20.01
CA ALA A 152 18.86 3.35 -20.90
C ALA A 152 19.68 4.65 -20.96
N PRO A 153 19.82 5.28 -22.14
CA PRO A 153 20.44 6.60 -22.23
C PRO A 153 19.65 7.56 -21.33
N LYS A 154 20.38 8.26 -20.45
CA LYS A 154 19.82 9.21 -19.49
C LYS A 154 19.05 10.27 -20.26
N SER A 155 17.71 10.23 -20.21
CA SER A 155 16.88 11.25 -20.85
C SER A 155 17.04 12.56 -20.07
N GLU A 156 17.81 13.49 -20.64
CA GLU A 156 17.87 14.88 -20.18
C GLU A 156 16.59 15.60 -20.62
N ALA A 157 15.56 15.58 -19.76
CA ALA A 157 14.49 16.57 -19.85
C ALA A 157 13.75 16.69 -18.50
N SER A 158 14.15 17.70 -17.71
CA SER A 158 13.26 18.47 -16.85
C SER A 158 13.14 19.87 -17.43
N PRO A 159 11.97 20.49 -17.30
CA PRO A 159 11.88 21.77 -16.59
C PRO A 159 11.30 21.59 -15.18
#